data_AF-A0A6N7QZ32-F1
#
_entry.id   AF-A0A6N7QZ32-F1
#
_cell.length_a   1.000
_cell.length_b   1.000
_cell.length_c   1.000
_cell.angle_alpha   90.00
_cell.angle_beta   90.00
_cell.angle_gamma   90.00
#
_symmetry.space_group_name_H-M   'P 1'
#
loop_
_entity.id
_entity.type
_entity.pdbx_description
1 polymer ?
#
loop_
_entity_poly.entity_id
_entity_poly.type
_entity_poly.pdbx_seq_one_letter_code
_entity_poly.pdbx_strand_id
1 'polypeptide(L)'
;MESRLVIGCKSCFKKVKKKRGYTINSEGLLRTPITVHTAYTIHELYELFFEHYNCPYCDNKLHIEPEIMLFANDFIDKHYHIIFKPEHIEIINDEETIIFKDEEIEVSESITNKLNNKDTKNYPSLDEIQTIYQAKRKVDLKKWYFYIESGTTKDPYFIKYQRN
;
A
#
# COMPACT_ATOMS: atom_id res chain seq x y z
N MET A 1 -4.24 -6.41 -15.22
CA MET A 1 -2.98 -6.78 -14.53
C MET A 1 -3.35 -7.75 -13.42
N GLU A 2 -2.41 -8.48 -12.83
CA GLU A 2 -2.69 -9.22 -11.60
C GLU A 2 -2.54 -8.29 -10.39
N SER A 3 -3.43 -8.41 -9.41
CA SER A 3 -3.34 -7.66 -8.16
C SER A 3 -2.16 -8.13 -7.32
N ARG A 4 -1.57 -7.21 -6.57
CA ARG A 4 -0.38 -7.50 -5.76
C ARG A 4 -0.30 -6.70 -4.48
N LEU A 5 0.15 -7.35 -3.42
CA LEU A 5 0.69 -6.68 -2.25
C LEU A 5 2.13 -6.28 -2.54
N VAL A 6 2.47 -5.02 -2.31
CA VAL A 6 3.82 -4.50 -2.56
C VAL A 6 4.46 -4.05 -1.25
N ILE A 7 5.65 -4.57 -0.99
CA ILE A 7 6.45 -4.27 0.19
C ILE A 7 7.82 -3.76 -0.23
N GLY A 8 8.34 -2.72 0.43
CA GLY A 8 9.62 -2.11 0.06
C GLY A 8 10.37 -1.49 1.21
N CYS A 9 11.69 -1.66 1.27
CA CYS A 9 12.51 -1.00 2.29
C CYS A 9 12.84 0.45 1.90
N LYS A 10 12.33 1.43 2.66
CA LYS A 10 12.57 2.86 2.42
C LYS A 10 14.05 3.23 2.46
N SER A 11 14.83 2.60 3.35
CA SER A 11 16.26 2.89 3.46
C SER A 11 17.04 2.43 2.22
N CYS A 12 16.73 1.23 1.70
CA CYS A 12 17.34 0.68 0.49
C CYS A 12 16.92 1.46 -0.75
N PHE A 13 15.63 1.83 -0.84
CA PHE A 13 15.13 2.71 -1.90
C PHE A 13 15.91 4.03 -1.95
N LYS A 14 16.08 4.71 -0.80
CA LYS A 14 16.86 5.95 -0.72
C LYS A 14 18.32 5.76 -1.12
N LYS A 15 18.96 4.65 -0.70
CA LYS A 15 20.35 4.33 -1.07
C LYS A 15 20.50 4.10 -2.58
N VAL A 16 19.61 3.33 -3.19
CA VAL A 16 19.62 3.07 -4.65
C VAL A 16 19.42 4.37 -5.41
N LYS A 17 18.41 5.16 -5.04
CA LYS A 17 18.14 6.48 -5.63
C LYS A 17 19.37 7.40 -5.59
N LYS A 18 20.09 7.43 -4.47
CA LYS A 18 21.30 8.27 -4.30
C LYS A 18 22.51 7.76 -5.09
N LYS A 19 22.74 6.44 -5.11
CA LYS A 19 23.96 5.84 -5.68
C LYS A 19 23.88 5.56 -7.18
N ARG A 20 22.70 5.12 -7.66
CA ARG A 20 22.50 4.66 -9.04
C ARG A 20 21.67 5.64 -9.87
N GLY A 21 21.24 6.74 -9.26
CA GLY A 21 20.32 7.68 -9.87
C GLY A 21 18.90 7.11 -9.98
N TYR A 22 18.05 7.89 -10.63
CA TYR A 22 16.68 7.53 -10.95
C TYR A 22 16.28 8.32 -12.20
N THR A 23 15.33 7.80 -12.95
CA THR A 23 14.67 8.56 -14.02
C THR A 23 13.28 8.96 -13.56
N ILE A 24 12.81 10.10 -14.08
CA ILE A 24 11.42 10.50 -13.99
C ILE A 24 10.84 10.38 -15.39
N ASN A 25 9.77 9.62 -15.59
CA ASN A 25 9.10 9.54 -16.89
C ASN A 25 8.23 10.80 -17.14
N SER A 26 7.59 10.87 -18.32
CA SER A 26 6.71 11.99 -18.72
C SER A 26 5.52 12.23 -17.78
N GLU A 27 5.16 11.26 -16.95
CA GLU A 27 4.05 11.32 -15.98
C GLU A 27 4.53 11.70 -14.56
N GLY A 28 5.82 12.04 -14.39
CA GLY A 28 6.38 12.36 -13.07
C GLY A 28 6.74 11.13 -12.23
N LEU A 29 6.78 9.93 -12.83
CA LEU A 29 7.01 8.67 -12.12
C LEU A 29 8.49 8.40 -11.93
N LEU A 30 8.88 8.09 -10.68
CA LEU A 30 10.24 7.73 -10.35
C LEU A 30 10.51 6.25 -10.67
N ARG A 31 11.50 5.99 -11.53
CA ARG A 31 12.05 4.66 -11.77
C ARG A 31 13.49 4.58 -11.28
N THR A 32 13.78 3.60 -10.43
CA THR A 32 15.14 3.22 -10.09
C THR A 32 15.61 2.11 -11.03
N PRO A 33 16.91 2.06 -11.39
CA PRO A 33 17.45 1.00 -12.24
C PRO A 33 17.45 -0.39 -11.59
N ILE A 34 17.18 -0.46 -10.28
CA ILE A 34 17.04 -1.68 -9.50
C ILE A 34 15.70 -1.61 -8.77
N THR A 35 14.89 -2.66 -8.89
CA THR A 35 13.60 -2.78 -8.19
C THR A 35 13.85 -3.08 -6.71
N VAL A 36 13.47 -2.16 -5.85
CA VAL A 36 13.64 -2.26 -4.38
C VAL A 36 12.34 -2.59 -3.65
N HIS A 37 11.30 -2.89 -4.41
CA HIS A 37 10.03 -3.39 -3.92
C HIS A 37 9.87 -4.85 -4.35
N THR A 38 9.28 -5.63 -3.47
CA THR A 38 8.85 -7.00 -3.75
C THR A 38 7.34 -6.99 -3.88
N ALA A 39 6.83 -7.63 -4.91
CA ALA A 39 5.41 -7.80 -5.17
C ALA A 39 5.03 -9.25 -4.87
N TYR A 40 3.89 -9.44 -4.21
CA TYR A 40 3.31 -10.73 -3.89
C TYR A 40 1.91 -10.79 -4.48
N THR A 41 1.67 -11.78 -5.33
CA THR A 41 0.34 -12.17 -5.82
C THR A 41 -0.43 -12.89 -4.71
N ILE A 42 -1.74 -13.11 -4.91
CA ILE A 42 -2.58 -13.84 -3.95
C ILE A 42 -2.04 -15.23 -3.61
N HIS A 43 -1.45 -15.93 -4.58
CA HIS A 43 -0.90 -17.28 -4.40
C HIS A 43 0.41 -17.27 -3.57
N GLU A 44 1.14 -16.17 -3.58
CA GLU A 44 2.42 -16.02 -2.87
C GLU A 44 2.24 -15.48 -1.44
N LEU A 45 1.04 -14.97 -1.10
CA LEU A 45 0.74 -14.44 0.23
C LEU A 45 0.91 -15.48 1.33
N TYR A 46 0.54 -16.74 1.06
CA TYR A 46 0.67 -17.82 2.03
C TYR A 46 2.13 -17.97 2.48
N GLU A 47 3.08 -18.06 1.55
CA GLU A 47 4.52 -18.18 1.85
C GLU A 47 5.03 -16.96 2.63
N LEU A 48 4.63 -15.75 2.21
CA LEU A 48 4.95 -14.50 2.91
C LEU A 48 4.49 -14.52 4.38
N PHE A 49 3.35 -15.12 4.70
CA PHE A 49 2.84 -15.17 6.08
C PHE A 49 3.66 -16.06 7.00
N PHE A 50 4.22 -17.16 6.49
CA PHE A 50 5.06 -18.07 7.30
C PHE A 50 6.50 -17.56 7.42
N GLU A 51 7.08 -17.06 6.34
CA GLU A 51 8.50 -16.67 6.33
C GLU A 51 8.71 -15.24 6.83
N HIS A 52 7.63 -14.45 6.83
CA HIS A 52 7.64 -12.99 6.92
C HIS A 52 8.47 -12.34 5.80
N TYR A 53 8.41 -11.01 5.69
CA TYR A 53 9.16 -10.31 4.65
C TYR A 53 10.59 -10.02 5.09
N ASN A 54 11.58 -10.45 4.31
CA ASN A 54 12.98 -10.04 4.45
C ASN A 54 13.39 -9.13 3.29
N CYS A 55 13.97 -7.96 3.59
CA CYS A 55 14.46 -7.07 2.55
C CYS A 55 15.69 -7.68 1.86
N PRO A 56 15.67 -7.92 0.53
CA PRO A 56 16.75 -8.62 -0.19
C PRO A 56 18.07 -7.83 -0.30
N TYR A 57 18.15 -6.64 0.30
CA TYR A 57 19.31 -5.74 0.20
C TYR A 57 19.99 -5.45 1.54
N CYS A 58 19.30 -5.68 2.65
CA CYS A 58 19.81 -5.30 3.97
C CYS A 58 19.36 -6.22 5.09
N ASP A 59 18.67 -7.31 4.76
CA ASP A 59 18.17 -8.35 5.67
C ASP A 59 17.29 -7.85 6.82
N ASN A 60 16.86 -6.58 6.78
CA ASN A 60 15.83 -6.08 7.69
C ASN A 60 14.54 -6.86 7.44
N LYS A 61 13.89 -7.24 8.54
CA LYS A 61 12.67 -8.04 8.53
C LYS A 61 11.44 -7.20 8.86
N LEU A 62 10.37 -7.38 8.09
CA LEU A 62 9.01 -6.95 8.45
C LEU A 62 8.25 -8.20 8.88
N HIS A 63 7.92 -8.26 10.17
CA HIS A 63 7.07 -9.33 10.70
C HIS A 63 5.65 -9.13 10.21
N ILE A 64 5.11 -10.15 9.55
CA ILE A 64 3.73 -10.17 9.09
C ILE A 64 2.85 -10.66 10.25
N GLU A 65 2.19 -9.73 10.92
CA GLU A 65 1.25 -10.00 12.01
C GLU A 65 -0.13 -10.45 11.46
N PRO A 66 -0.98 -11.11 12.27
CA PRO A 66 -2.30 -11.58 11.82
C PRO A 66 -3.17 -10.51 11.17
N GLU A 67 -3.14 -9.28 11.67
CA GLU A 67 -3.91 -8.16 11.10
C GLU A 67 -3.41 -7.77 9.70
N ILE A 68 -2.09 -7.88 9.45
CA ILE A 68 -1.51 -7.65 8.12
C ILE A 68 -1.94 -8.78 7.16
N MET A 69 -1.97 -10.01 7.66
CA MET A 69 -2.44 -11.18 6.88
C MET A 69 -3.92 -11.06 6.51
N LEU A 70 -4.78 -10.72 7.47
CA LEU A 70 -6.21 -10.50 7.25
C LEU A 70 -6.42 -9.40 6.19
N PHE A 71 -5.74 -8.26 6.37
CA PHE A 71 -5.77 -7.18 5.39
C PHE A 71 -5.31 -7.63 3.99
N ALA A 72 -4.19 -8.35 3.87
CA ALA A 72 -3.71 -8.75 2.55
C ALA A 72 -4.71 -9.68 1.85
N ASN A 73 -5.26 -10.66 2.55
CA ASN A 73 -6.21 -11.61 1.96
C ASN A 73 -7.55 -10.97 1.58
N ASP A 74 -8.10 -10.12 2.45
CA ASP A 74 -9.43 -9.54 2.24
C ASP A 74 -9.44 -8.47 1.14
N PHE A 75 -8.29 -7.83 0.90
CA PHE A 75 -8.22 -6.63 0.06
C PHE A 75 -7.43 -6.77 -1.24
N ILE A 76 -6.65 -7.85 -1.45
CA ILE A 76 -5.79 -7.96 -2.65
C ILE A 76 -6.59 -7.92 -3.96
N ASP A 77 -7.80 -8.48 -3.99
CA ASP A 77 -8.63 -8.55 -5.20
C ASP A 77 -9.66 -7.42 -5.32
N LYS A 78 -9.57 -6.37 -4.50
CA LYS A 78 -10.50 -5.24 -4.54
C LYS A 78 -10.27 -4.34 -5.76
N HIS A 79 -11.30 -3.56 -6.14
CA HIS A 79 -11.27 -2.67 -7.31
C HIS A 79 -10.60 -1.30 -7.07
N TYR A 80 -9.70 -1.24 -6.09
CA TYR A 80 -9.02 -0.02 -5.70
C TYR A 80 -7.65 -0.36 -5.11
N HIS A 81 -6.70 0.55 -5.28
CA HIS A 81 -5.42 0.53 -4.59
C HIS A 81 -5.61 0.96 -3.13
N ILE A 82 -4.77 0.43 -2.24
CA ILE A 82 -4.75 0.82 -0.84
C ILE A 82 -3.32 1.18 -0.46
N ILE A 83 -3.08 2.44 -0.12
CA ILE A 83 -1.74 2.94 0.15
C ILE A 83 -1.61 3.37 1.60
N PHE A 84 -0.66 2.80 2.32
CA PHE A 84 -0.35 3.24 3.67
C PHE A 84 0.62 4.42 3.64
N LYS A 85 0.20 5.55 4.21
CA LYS A 85 1.05 6.71 4.48
C LYS A 85 1.19 6.89 6.00
N PRO A 86 2.24 7.57 6.49
CA PRO A 86 2.45 7.70 7.93
C PRO A 86 1.22 8.21 8.71
N GLU A 87 0.49 9.17 8.16
CA GLU A 87 -0.59 9.90 8.86
C GLU A 87 -1.99 9.62 8.26
N HIS A 88 -2.07 8.82 7.19
CA HIS A 88 -3.32 8.57 6.49
C HIS A 88 -3.28 7.30 5.63
N ILE A 89 -4.46 6.89 5.17
CA ILE A 89 -4.66 5.87 4.14
C ILE A 89 -5.17 6.54 2.88
N GLU A 90 -4.64 6.14 1.72
CA GLU A 90 -5.18 6.55 0.41
C GLU A 90 -5.86 5.35 -0.23
N ILE A 91 -7.12 5.53 -0.63
CA ILE A 91 -7.87 4.62 -1.49
C ILE A 91 -7.96 5.24 -2.87
N ILE A 92 -7.47 4.54 -3.89
CA ILE A 92 -7.37 5.08 -5.25
C ILE A 92 -8.06 4.10 -6.20
N ASN A 93 -9.05 4.58 -6.93
CA ASN A 93 -9.71 3.84 -8.01
C ASN A 93 -9.63 4.65 -9.32
N ASP A 94 -10.33 4.18 -10.36
CA ASP A 94 -10.35 4.83 -11.67
C ASP A 94 -11.10 6.18 -11.68
N GLU A 95 -11.87 6.49 -10.63
CA GLU A 95 -12.70 7.69 -10.54
C GLU A 95 -12.02 8.79 -9.71
N GLU A 96 -11.47 8.43 -8.54
CA GLU A 96 -10.91 9.39 -7.60
C GLU A 96 -9.90 8.79 -6.61
N THR A 97 -9.37 9.67 -5.75
CA THR A 97 -8.57 9.32 -4.58
C THR A 97 -9.27 9.82 -3.32
N ILE A 98 -9.61 8.90 -2.41
CA ILE A 98 -10.12 9.23 -1.09
C ILE A 98 -8.99 9.08 -0.07
N ILE A 99 -8.87 10.08 0.80
CA ILE A 99 -7.90 10.11 1.89
C ILE A 99 -8.64 9.97 3.21
N PHE A 100 -8.22 9.00 4.04
CA PHE A 100 -8.67 8.83 5.41
C PHE A 100 -7.51 9.12 6.35
N LYS A 101 -7.57 10.26 7.05
CA LYS A 101 -6.56 10.59 8.06
C LYS A 101 -6.79 9.78 9.32
N ASP A 102 -5.72 9.52 10.07
CA ASP A 102 -5.80 8.69 11.28
C ASP A 102 -6.83 9.23 12.28
N GLU A 103 -6.88 10.54 12.49
CA GLU A 103 -7.85 11.18 13.38
C GLU A 103 -9.31 11.07 12.90
N GLU A 104 -9.54 10.93 11.59
CA GLU A 104 -10.88 10.77 11.02
C GLU A 104 -11.35 9.33 11.15
N ILE A 105 -10.42 8.36 11.14
CA ILE A 105 -10.77 6.94 11.21
C ILE A 105 -11.25 6.55 12.61
N GLU A 106 -10.75 7.23 13.63
CA GLU A 106 -11.20 7.06 15.02
C GLU A 106 -12.63 7.58 15.25
N VAL A 107 -13.18 8.35 14.31
CA VAL A 107 -14.54 8.90 14.36
C VAL A 107 -15.37 8.29 13.24
N SER A 108 -16.16 7.25 13.54
CA SER A 108 -16.94 6.49 12.54
C SER A 108 -17.81 7.38 11.64
N GLU A 109 -18.40 8.44 12.18
CA GLU A 109 -19.23 9.40 11.44
C GLU A 109 -18.45 10.11 10.30
N SER A 110 -17.18 10.43 10.52
CA SER A 110 -16.31 11.05 9.50
C SER A 110 -16.09 10.11 8.31
N ILE A 111 -15.91 8.81 8.57
CA ILE A 111 -15.80 7.79 7.52
C ILE A 111 -17.14 7.66 6.78
N THR A 112 -18.25 7.53 7.51
CA THR A 112 -19.59 7.39 6.92
C THR A 112 -19.93 8.57 6.02
N ASN A 113 -19.58 9.80 6.42
CA ASN A 113 -19.81 11.00 5.61
C ASN A 113 -19.01 10.98 4.30
N LYS A 114 -17.76 10.48 4.32
CA LYS A 114 -16.92 10.35 3.11
C LYS A 114 -17.42 9.27 2.15
N LEU A 115 -17.97 8.20 2.70
CA LEU A 115 -18.47 7.05 1.93
C LEU A 115 -19.96 7.15 1.59
N ASN A 116 -20.64 8.23 1.98
CA ASN A 116 -22.07 8.36 1.77
C ASN A 116 -22.40 8.31 0.26
N ASN A 117 -23.33 7.43 -0.13
CA ASN A 117 -23.71 7.12 -1.50
C ASN A 117 -22.60 6.55 -2.41
N LYS A 118 -21.48 6.08 -1.84
CA LYS A 118 -20.45 5.34 -2.59
C LYS A 118 -20.80 3.86 -2.66
N ASP A 119 -20.51 3.22 -3.79
CA ASP A 119 -20.76 1.80 -3.97
C ASP A 119 -19.70 0.94 -3.25
N THR A 120 -20.07 -0.25 -2.80
CA THR A 120 -19.17 -1.14 -2.05
C THR A 120 -18.19 -1.91 -2.93
N LYS A 121 -18.26 -1.76 -4.26
CA LYS A 121 -17.37 -2.45 -5.19
C LYS A 121 -16.08 -1.64 -5.37
N ASN A 122 -16.20 -0.34 -5.58
CA ASN A 122 -15.10 0.58 -5.85
C ASN A 122 -14.63 1.33 -4.60
N TYR A 123 -15.36 1.23 -3.50
CA TYR A 123 -15.05 1.88 -2.23
C TYR A 123 -15.18 0.90 -1.06
N PRO A 124 -14.32 0.99 -0.04
CA PRO A 124 -14.40 0.16 1.15
C PRO A 124 -15.62 0.53 2.00
N SER A 125 -16.13 -0.43 2.77
CA SER A 125 -17.09 -0.20 3.85
C SER A 125 -16.43 0.41 5.09
N LEU A 126 -17.24 0.85 6.07
CA LEU A 126 -16.75 1.34 7.36
C LEU A 126 -15.89 0.29 8.07
N ASP A 127 -16.37 -0.96 8.15
CA ASP A 127 -15.67 -2.06 8.81
C ASP A 127 -14.38 -2.40 8.08
N GLU A 128 -14.41 -2.34 6.74
CA GLU A 128 -13.21 -2.52 5.92
C GLU A 128 -12.15 -1.45 6.21
N ILE A 129 -12.53 -0.18 6.33
CA ILE A 129 -11.61 0.90 6.71
C ILE A 129 -10.97 0.62 8.08
N GLN A 130 -11.73 0.11 9.04
CA GLN A 130 -11.18 -0.26 10.35
C GLN A 130 -10.16 -1.41 10.25
N THR A 131 -10.45 -2.44 9.47
CA THR A 131 -9.50 -3.55 9.21
C THR A 131 -8.22 -3.03 8.56
N ILE A 132 -8.34 -2.17 7.54
CA ILE A 132 -7.20 -1.54 6.87
C ILE A 132 -6.37 -0.73 7.88
N TYR A 133 -7.03 0.04 8.76
CA TYR A 133 -6.35 0.86 9.76
C TYR A 133 -5.63 0.03 10.83
N GLN A 134 -6.21 -1.09 11.27
CA GLN A 134 -5.56 -2.01 12.20
C GLN A 134 -4.27 -2.58 11.59
N ALA A 135 -4.31 -3.01 10.32
CA ALA A 135 -3.12 -3.49 9.61
C ALA A 135 -2.06 -2.38 9.46
N LYS A 136 -2.47 -1.15 9.10
CA LYS A 136 -1.58 0.01 9.00
C LYS A 136 -0.77 0.22 10.28
N ARG A 137 -1.40 0.10 11.44
CA ARG A 137 -0.76 0.29 12.75
C ARG A 137 0.30 -0.77 13.08
N LYS A 138 0.29 -1.92 12.42
CA LYS A 138 1.31 -2.98 12.60
C LYS A 138 2.51 -2.81 11.67
N VAL A 139 2.41 -1.95 10.66
CA VAL A 139 3.53 -1.69 9.74
C VAL A 139 4.31 -0.46 10.19
N ASP A 140 5.62 -0.60 10.43
CA ASP A 140 6.51 0.55 10.64
C ASP A 140 6.70 1.32 9.32
N LEU A 141 5.78 2.25 9.04
CA LEU A 141 5.77 3.06 7.83
C LEU A 141 6.94 4.05 7.76
N LYS A 142 7.78 4.20 8.79
CA LYS A 142 9.04 4.94 8.65
C LYS A 142 10.09 4.10 7.92
N LYS A 143 10.01 2.77 8.05
CA LYS A 143 10.92 1.80 7.43
C LYS A 143 10.40 1.20 6.14
N TRP A 144 9.09 1.00 6.03
CA TRP A 144 8.49 0.20 4.95
C TRP A 144 7.55 1.02 4.07
N TYR A 145 7.63 0.78 2.76
CA TYR A 145 6.52 0.95 1.84
C TYR A 145 5.67 -0.31 1.93
N PHE A 146 4.35 -0.13 2.03
CA PHE A 146 3.39 -1.22 2.13
C PHE A 146 2.08 -0.75 1.51
N TYR A 147 1.64 -1.41 0.44
CA TYR A 147 0.43 -1.04 -0.28
C TYR A 147 -0.12 -2.19 -1.11
N ILE A 148 -1.42 -2.18 -1.38
CA ILE A 148 -2.06 -3.06 -2.37
C ILE A 148 -2.18 -2.30 -3.68
N GLU A 149 -1.73 -2.93 -4.75
CA GLU A 149 -1.96 -2.49 -6.11
C GLU A 149 -2.98 -3.42 -6.76
N SER A 150 -4.15 -2.86 -7.07
CA SER A 150 -5.22 -3.62 -7.73
C SER A 150 -4.85 -3.88 -9.19
N GLY A 151 -5.04 -5.12 -9.63
CA GLY A 151 -4.92 -5.52 -11.02
C GLY A 151 -6.13 -5.13 -11.88
N THR A 152 -7.21 -4.66 -11.24
CA THR A 152 -8.50 -4.38 -11.88
C THR A 152 -8.74 -2.90 -12.18
N THR A 153 -7.97 -2.00 -11.55
CA THR A 153 -7.90 -0.58 -11.93
C THR A 153 -7.10 -0.40 -13.21
N LYS A 154 -7.44 0.59 -14.02
CA LYS A 154 -6.75 0.88 -15.30
C LYS A 154 -5.32 1.34 -15.08
N ASP A 155 -5.12 2.17 -14.07
CA ASP A 155 -3.81 2.77 -13.80
C ASP A 155 -3.08 2.00 -12.69
N PRO A 156 -1.85 1.53 -12.94
CA PRO A 156 -1.01 0.96 -11.90
C PRO A 156 -0.70 2.02 -10.83
N TYR A 157 -0.59 1.61 -9.57
CA TYR A 157 -0.10 2.53 -8.54
C TYR A 157 1.41 2.72 -8.66
N PHE A 158 1.83 3.98 -8.65
CA PHE A 158 3.24 4.35 -8.65
C PHE A 158 3.57 5.31 -7.51
N ILE A 159 4.74 5.12 -6.88
CA ILE A 159 5.25 6.07 -5.89
C ILE A 159 5.59 7.39 -6.58
N LYS A 160 4.72 8.39 -6.43
CA LYS A 160 4.95 9.74 -6.94
C LYS A 160 6.17 10.37 -6.26
N TYR A 161 7.02 11.04 -7.05
CA TYR A 161 8.15 11.80 -6.52
C TYR A 161 7.64 13.05 -5.79
N GLN A 162 7.89 13.14 -4.48
CA GLN A 162 7.76 14.40 -3.74
C GLN A 162 9.13 15.08 -3.74
N ARG A 163 9.19 16.33 -4.26
CA ARG A 163 10.31 17.23 -3.98
C ARG A 163 10.19 17.63 -2.52
N ASN A 164 11.09 17.11 -1.68
CA ASN A 164 11.40 17.76 -0.42
C ASN A 164 12.24 19.00 -0.71
#